data_AF-A0A962Z2V5-F1
#
_entry.id   AF-A0A962Z2V5-F1
#
_cell.length_a   1.000
_cell.length_b   1.000
_cell.length_c   1.000
_cell.angle_alpha   90.00
_cell.angle_beta   90.00
_cell.angle_gamma   90.00
#
_symmetry.space_group_name_H-M   'P 1'
#
loop_
_entity.id
_entity.type
_entity.pdbx_description
1 polymer ?
#
loop_
_entity_poly.entity_id
_entity_poly.type
_entity_poly.pdbx_seq_one_letter_code
_entity_poly.pdbx_strand_id
1 'polypeptide(L)'
;MAINCVALLTAGGLAPCLSSAIGRLIERYSEVSPQTKIICYRGGYKGLLMGDSIAVTPDIRANAAVLYKHGGSPIGNSRVKFTNVKDCEKRGLVKPGENPLEVAARQLIKDGVEILHTIGGDDTNTAAADLAAYLKQNGYALNVVGLPKTVDNDVFPIKQSLGAWTAAEAGAKYFANVVAEHNANPRMLIIHEVMGRNCGWLTAYTAKVYRDNLEKLEFLPNIGLSKARKDIHAVFVPEMKIDIPAE
;
A
#
# COMPACT_ATOMS: atom_id res chain seq x y z
N MET A 1 -6.74 -29.66 5.45
CA MET A 1 -5.28 -29.84 5.66
C MET A 1 -4.78 -28.68 6.49
N ALA A 2 -3.88 -28.94 7.44
CA ALA A 2 -3.23 -27.87 8.19
C ALA A 2 -2.19 -27.19 7.29
N ILE A 3 -2.23 -25.85 7.21
CA ILE A 3 -1.25 -25.06 6.47
C ILE A 3 0.03 -25.01 7.29
N ASN A 4 1.15 -25.45 6.72
CA ASN A 4 2.44 -25.52 7.39
C ASN A 4 3.14 -24.16 7.43
N CYS A 5 3.18 -23.44 6.31
CA CYS A 5 3.91 -22.17 6.21
C CYS A 5 3.16 -21.11 5.37
N VAL A 6 3.12 -19.90 5.92
CA VAL A 6 2.57 -18.70 5.29
C VAL A 6 3.68 -17.67 5.17
N ALA A 7 3.81 -17.06 3.99
CA ALA A 7 4.72 -15.94 3.77
C ALA A 7 3.95 -14.63 3.63
N LEU A 8 4.49 -13.56 4.20
CA LEU A 8 4.01 -12.19 4.07
C LEU A 8 5.06 -11.35 3.35
N LEU A 9 4.63 -10.48 2.44
CA LEU A 9 5.51 -9.48 1.84
C LEU A 9 4.78 -8.17 1.57
N THR A 10 5.52 -7.06 1.60
CA THR A 10 5.04 -5.74 1.17
C THR A 10 5.86 -5.29 -0.04
N ALA A 11 5.19 -4.75 -1.05
CA ALA A 11 5.83 -4.34 -2.31
C ALA A 11 5.31 -2.99 -2.82
N GLY A 12 6.13 -2.31 -3.62
CA GLY A 12 5.75 -1.07 -4.30
C GLY A 12 5.99 0.21 -3.50
N GLY A 13 5.13 1.21 -3.66
CA GLY A 13 5.16 2.46 -2.88
C GLY A 13 4.59 2.29 -1.47
N LEU A 14 5.00 3.17 -0.54
CA LEU A 14 4.41 3.21 0.80
C LEU A 14 2.94 3.63 0.73
N ALA A 15 2.13 3.04 1.59
CA ALA A 15 0.76 3.46 1.87
C ALA A 15 0.52 3.30 3.39
N PRO A 16 -0.30 4.15 4.02
CA PRO A 16 -0.58 4.13 5.46
C PRO A 16 -1.49 2.96 5.84
N CYS A 17 -0.96 1.74 5.72
CA CYS A 17 -1.66 0.50 6.07
C CYS A 17 -0.70 -0.70 6.24
N LEU A 18 0.54 -0.62 5.77
CA LEU A 18 1.45 -1.76 5.64
C LEU A 18 1.75 -2.43 7.00
N SER A 19 2.12 -1.64 8.00
CA SER A 19 2.33 -2.12 9.37
C SER A 19 1.08 -2.79 9.94
N SER A 20 -0.08 -2.12 9.86
CA SER A 20 -1.36 -2.64 10.35
C SER A 20 -1.80 -3.92 9.63
N ALA A 21 -1.58 -4.03 8.31
CA ALA A 21 -1.91 -5.22 7.54
C ALA A 21 -1.07 -6.43 7.99
N ILE A 22 0.23 -6.23 8.23
CA ILE A 22 1.10 -7.28 8.78
C ILE A 22 0.64 -7.68 10.19
N GLY A 23 0.37 -6.70 11.07
CA GLY A 23 -0.14 -6.93 12.41
C GLY A 23 -1.41 -7.78 12.41
N ARG A 24 -2.38 -7.41 11.55
CA ARG A 24 -3.65 -8.13 11.45
C ARG A 24 -3.51 -9.55 10.93
N LEU A 25 -2.64 -9.78 9.95
CA LEU A 25 -2.36 -11.13 9.46
C LEU A 25 -1.73 -11.99 10.56
N ILE A 26 -0.73 -11.46 11.28
CA ILE A 26 -0.07 -12.19 12.37
C ILE A 26 -1.06 -12.53 13.49
N GLU A 27 -1.86 -11.57 13.96
CA GLU A 27 -2.89 -11.83 14.97
C GLU A 27 -3.90 -12.86 14.49
N ARG A 28 -4.43 -12.70 13.27
CA ARG A 28 -5.46 -13.60 12.76
C ARG A 28 -4.96 -15.04 12.64
N TYR A 29 -3.75 -15.24 12.12
CA TYR A 29 -3.16 -16.58 12.09
C TYR A 29 -2.85 -17.11 13.50
N SER A 30 -2.50 -16.25 14.45
CA SER A 30 -2.31 -16.67 15.86
C SER A 30 -3.61 -17.16 16.50
N GLU A 31 -4.75 -16.56 16.14
CA GLU A 31 -6.08 -16.97 16.60
C GLU A 31 -6.56 -18.29 15.96
N VAL A 32 -6.44 -18.41 14.63
CA VAL A 32 -7.12 -19.50 13.89
C VAL A 32 -6.22 -20.68 13.56
N SER A 33 -4.90 -20.50 13.56
CA SER A 33 -3.93 -21.54 13.20
C SER A 33 -2.57 -21.27 13.87
N PRO A 34 -2.48 -21.31 15.21
CA PRO A 34 -1.29 -20.94 15.98
C PRO A 34 -0.04 -21.76 15.61
N GLN A 35 -0.22 -22.98 15.12
CA GLN A 35 0.84 -23.89 14.68
C GLN A 35 1.44 -23.52 13.31
N THR A 36 0.74 -22.71 12.50
CA THR A 36 1.23 -22.33 11.17
C THR A 36 2.44 -21.44 11.30
N LYS A 37 3.57 -21.81 10.66
CA LYS A 37 4.76 -20.97 10.58
C LYS A 37 4.44 -19.73 9.73
N ILE A 38 4.85 -18.55 10.20
CA ILE A 38 4.76 -17.32 9.42
C ILE A 38 6.17 -16.79 9.18
N ILE A 39 6.48 -16.47 7.94
CA ILE A 39 7.70 -15.77 7.55
C ILE A 39 7.36 -14.46 6.84
N CYS A 40 8.22 -13.45 7.01
CA CYS A 40 8.07 -12.17 6.33
C CYS A 40 9.30 -11.89 5.48
N TYR A 41 9.15 -11.77 4.15
CA TYR A 41 10.28 -11.46 3.27
C TYR A 41 10.70 -9.99 3.42
N ARG A 42 11.97 -9.74 3.75
CA ARG A 42 12.46 -8.38 3.98
C ARG A 42 12.55 -7.60 2.67
N GLY A 43 11.93 -6.44 2.63
CA GLY A 43 11.90 -5.61 1.43
C GLY A 43 11.08 -6.22 0.30
N GLY A 44 10.11 -7.08 0.58
CA GLY A 44 9.21 -7.60 -0.45
C GLY A 44 9.84 -8.65 -1.35
N TYR A 45 9.61 -8.54 -2.66
CA TYR A 45 10.20 -9.43 -3.65
C TYR A 45 11.73 -9.43 -3.68
N LYS A 46 12.39 -8.35 -3.22
CA LYS A 46 13.84 -8.37 -2.98
C LYS A 46 14.23 -9.49 -2.01
N GLY A 47 13.57 -9.53 -0.84
CA GLY A 47 13.83 -10.55 0.18
C GLY A 47 13.50 -11.94 -0.34
N LEU A 48 12.42 -12.08 -1.10
CA LEU A 48 12.08 -13.36 -1.73
C LEU A 48 13.19 -13.84 -2.69
N LEU A 49 13.71 -13.00 -3.58
CA LEU A 49 14.79 -13.41 -4.48
C LEU A 49 16.09 -13.76 -3.75
N MET A 50 16.36 -13.07 -2.64
CA MET A 50 17.58 -13.27 -1.85
C MET A 50 17.45 -14.37 -0.79
N GLY A 51 16.26 -14.95 -0.58
CA GLY A 51 15.98 -15.84 0.55
C GLY A 51 16.10 -15.16 1.92
N ASP A 52 15.90 -13.84 1.97
CA ASP A 52 16.00 -13.04 3.19
C ASP A 52 14.61 -12.84 3.83
N SER A 53 14.39 -13.52 4.96
CA SER A 53 13.12 -13.48 5.68
C SER A 53 13.28 -13.37 7.20
N ILE A 54 12.22 -12.93 7.86
CA ILE A 54 12.07 -12.89 9.32
C ILE A 54 11.06 -13.96 9.70
N ALA A 55 11.44 -14.87 10.59
CA ALA A 55 10.47 -15.78 11.21
C ALA A 55 9.65 -15.03 12.28
N VAL A 56 8.33 -15.16 12.24
CA VAL A 56 7.44 -14.61 13.27
C VAL A 56 7.45 -15.52 14.48
N THR A 57 8.12 -15.08 15.55
CA THR A 57 8.26 -15.81 16.81
C THR A 57 7.01 -15.68 17.68
N PRO A 58 6.86 -16.51 18.73
CA PRO A 58 5.79 -16.35 19.71
C PRO A 58 5.75 -14.95 20.35
N ASP A 59 6.92 -14.34 20.58
CA ASP A 59 7.02 -12.97 21.09
C ASP A 59 6.46 -11.94 20.10
N ILE A 60 6.80 -12.06 18.80
CA ILE A 60 6.24 -11.19 17.76
C ILE A 60 4.71 -11.36 17.69
N ARG A 61 4.20 -12.60 17.81
CA ARG A 61 2.74 -12.85 17.84
C ARG A 61 2.06 -12.16 19.01
N ALA A 62 2.62 -12.29 20.22
CA ALA A 62 2.06 -11.70 21.43
C ALA A 62 2.02 -10.17 21.38
N ASN A 63 2.95 -9.55 20.64
CA ASN A 63 3.10 -8.11 20.56
C ASN A 63 2.68 -7.49 19.21
N ALA A 64 2.09 -8.27 18.30
CA ALA A 64 1.77 -7.83 16.93
C ALA A 64 0.85 -6.59 16.89
N ALA A 65 -0.01 -6.41 17.90
CA ALA A 65 -0.90 -5.25 18.04
C ALA A 65 -0.17 -3.90 18.03
N VAL A 66 1.11 -3.85 18.42
CA VAL A 66 1.90 -2.60 18.39
C VAL A 66 1.96 -2.03 16.97
N LEU A 67 1.95 -2.88 15.94
CA LEU A 67 2.05 -2.49 14.55
C LEU A 67 0.88 -1.60 14.09
N TYR A 68 -0.27 -1.65 14.75
CA TYR A 68 -1.41 -0.77 14.47
C TYR A 68 -1.13 0.71 14.79
N LYS A 69 -0.14 0.97 15.65
CA LYS A 69 0.23 2.33 16.09
C LYS A 69 1.31 2.97 15.22
N HIS A 70 1.82 2.24 14.22
CA HIS A 70 2.94 2.68 13.40
C HIS A 70 2.57 2.78 11.91
N GLY A 71 3.07 3.84 11.26
CA GLY A 71 3.11 3.93 9.80
C GLY A 71 4.30 3.17 9.21
N GLY A 72 4.43 3.22 7.88
CA GLY A 72 5.51 2.53 7.17
C GLY A 72 5.35 1.02 7.14
N SER A 73 6.44 0.31 6.84
CA SER A 73 6.50 -1.15 6.75
C SER A 73 7.59 -1.69 7.70
N PRO A 74 7.26 -2.47 8.73
CA PRO A 74 8.25 -3.02 9.67
C PRO A 74 9.22 -4.01 9.00
N ILE A 75 8.85 -4.55 7.83
CA ILE A 75 9.67 -5.49 7.07
C ILE A 75 10.36 -4.83 5.86
N GLY A 76 10.34 -3.49 5.77
CA GLY A 76 10.84 -2.73 4.62
C GLY A 76 9.95 -2.88 3.39
N ASN A 77 10.36 -2.30 2.26
CA ASN A 77 9.63 -2.40 0.98
C ASN A 77 10.63 -2.30 -0.19
N SER A 78 10.28 -2.81 -1.37
CA SER A 78 11.06 -2.57 -2.59
C SER A 78 10.19 -2.53 -3.85
N ARG A 79 10.75 -1.92 -4.90
CA ARG A 79 10.20 -1.96 -6.25
C ARG A 79 11.05 -2.94 -7.07
N VAL A 80 10.58 -4.18 -7.18
CA VAL A 80 11.19 -5.23 -7.99
C VAL A 80 10.14 -5.72 -8.96
N LYS A 81 10.50 -5.81 -10.24
CA LYS A 81 9.67 -6.39 -11.30
C LYS A 81 10.42 -7.57 -11.89
N PHE A 82 9.86 -8.77 -11.81
CA PHE A 82 10.51 -9.97 -12.34
C PHE A 82 10.74 -9.89 -13.86
N THR A 83 9.90 -9.15 -14.57
CA THR A 83 10.04 -8.88 -16.01
C THR A 83 11.26 -8.05 -16.37
N ASN A 84 11.84 -7.31 -15.41
CA ASN A 84 13.06 -6.52 -15.62
C ASN A 84 14.29 -7.29 -15.11
N VAL A 85 14.67 -8.34 -15.85
CA VAL A 85 15.82 -9.20 -15.52
C VAL A 85 17.11 -8.39 -15.39
N LYS A 86 17.36 -7.44 -16.30
CA LYS A 86 18.55 -6.59 -16.29
C LYS A 86 18.67 -5.76 -15.00
N ASP A 87 17.56 -5.22 -14.48
CA ASP A 87 17.56 -4.51 -13.19
C ASP A 87 17.84 -5.46 -12.03
N CYS A 88 17.24 -6.66 -12.05
CA CYS A 88 17.47 -7.67 -11.02
C CYS A 88 18.94 -8.11 -10.98
N GLU A 89 19.56 -8.38 -12.12
CA GLU A 89 20.99 -8.71 -12.25
C GLU A 89 21.87 -7.54 -11.79
N LYS A 90 21.61 -6.32 -12.28
CA LYS A 90 22.37 -5.12 -11.91
C LYS A 90 22.36 -4.87 -10.39
N ARG A 91 21.24 -5.18 -9.74
CA ARG A 91 21.06 -5.03 -8.29
C ARG A 91 21.54 -6.24 -7.49
N GLY A 92 22.06 -7.27 -8.16
CA GLY A 92 22.55 -8.51 -7.53
C GLY A 92 21.44 -9.35 -6.88
N LEU A 93 20.19 -9.21 -7.35
CA LEU A 93 19.05 -9.97 -6.83
C LEU A 93 18.99 -11.39 -7.40
N VAL A 94 19.58 -11.59 -8.57
CA VAL A 94 19.72 -12.87 -9.28
C VAL A 94 21.11 -12.94 -9.91
N LYS A 95 21.58 -14.15 -10.21
CA LYS A 95 22.84 -14.32 -10.95
C LYS A 95 22.63 -14.01 -12.44
N PRO A 96 23.70 -13.65 -13.17
CA PRO A 96 23.63 -13.45 -14.61
C PRO A 96 23.03 -14.68 -15.33
N GLY A 97 22.00 -14.46 -16.15
CA GLY A 97 21.30 -15.49 -16.90
C GLY A 97 20.21 -16.23 -16.13
N GLU A 98 19.98 -15.94 -14.84
CA GLU A 98 18.87 -16.51 -14.09
C GLU A 98 17.57 -15.74 -14.33
N ASN A 99 16.46 -16.46 -14.47
CA ASN A 99 15.12 -15.88 -14.52
C ASN A 99 14.64 -15.56 -13.09
N PRO A 100 14.34 -14.28 -12.74
CA PRO A 100 13.89 -13.91 -11.40
C PRO A 100 12.63 -14.63 -10.94
N LEU A 101 11.70 -14.93 -11.85
CA LEU A 101 10.47 -15.63 -11.51
C LEU A 101 10.77 -17.07 -11.04
N GLU A 102 11.71 -17.75 -11.69
CA GLU A 102 12.13 -19.11 -11.33
C GLU A 102 12.92 -19.13 -10.01
N VAL A 103 13.78 -18.12 -9.79
CA VAL A 103 14.51 -17.95 -8.52
C VAL A 103 13.54 -17.76 -7.36
N ALA A 104 12.55 -16.88 -7.52
CA ALA A 104 11.51 -16.64 -6.52
C ALA A 104 10.67 -17.91 -6.27
N ALA A 105 10.25 -18.61 -7.32
CA ALA A 105 9.51 -19.86 -7.22
C ALA A 105 10.29 -20.93 -6.44
N ARG A 106 11.58 -21.14 -6.78
CA ARG A 106 12.47 -22.06 -6.08
C ARG A 106 12.63 -21.69 -4.60
N GLN A 107 12.70 -20.40 -4.29
CA GLN A 107 12.80 -19.95 -2.90
C GLN A 107 11.51 -20.23 -2.11
N LEU A 108 10.32 -20.01 -2.69
CA LEU A 108 9.04 -20.35 -2.06
C LEU A 108 8.93 -21.85 -1.76
N ILE A 109 9.35 -22.71 -2.71
CA ILE A 109 9.40 -24.17 -2.52
C ILE A 109 10.37 -24.53 -1.40
N LYS A 110 11.57 -23.95 -1.42
CA LYS A 110 12.61 -24.18 -0.39
C LYS A 110 12.13 -23.79 1.01
N ASP A 111 11.38 -22.69 1.12
CA ASP A 111 10.83 -22.21 2.39
C ASP A 111 9.54 -22.94 2.81
N GLY A 112 9.01 -23.81 1.93
CA GLY A 112 7.80 -24.60 2.14
C GLY A 112 6.52 -23.77 2.18
N VAL A 113 6.47 -22.64 1.46
CA VAL A 113 5.36 -21.67 1.52
C VAL A 113 4.15 -22.18 0.74
N GLU A 114 3.03 -22.38 1.44
CA GLU A 114 1.76 -22.82 0.83
C GLU A 114 0.78 -21.66 0.59
N ILE A 115 0.93 -20.56 1.36
CA ILE A 115 0.17 -19.33 1.18
C ILE A 115 1.11 -18.14 1.16
N LEU A 116 1.00 -17.30 0.12
CA LEU A 116 1.70 -16.04 0.00
C LEU A 116 0.69 -14.88 0.10
N HIS A 117 0.82 -14.06 1.15
CA HIS A 117 0.12 -12.78 1.26
C HIS A 117 0.98 -11.67 0.66
N THR A 118 0.45 -11.01 -0.37
CA THR A 118 1.14 -9.88 -1.02
C THR A 118 0.41 -8.57 -0.73
N ILE A 119 1.08 -7.64 -0.02
CA ILE A 119 0.50 -6.34 0.31
C ILE A 119 1.08 -5.30 -0.65
N GLY A 120 0.34 -5.02 -1.73
CA GLY A 120 0.82 -4.21 -2.85
C GLY A 120 -0.27 -3.76 -3.80
N GLY A 121 0.12 -2.95 -4.79
CA GLY A 121 -0.77 -2.52 -5.88
C GLY A 121 -0.78 -3.54 -7.04
N ASP A 122 -1.26 -3.13 -8.21
CA ASP A 122 -1.44 -4.01 -9.37
C ASP A 122 -0.19 -4.77 -9.77
N ASP A 123 0.94 -4.08 -9.98
CA ASP A 123 2.24 -4.69 -10.31
C ASP A 123 2.60 -5.83 -9.32
N THR A 124 2.25 -5.67 -8.04
CA THR A 124 2.55 -6.67 -7.01
C THR A 124 1.67 -7.90 -7.15
N ASN A 125 0.37 -7.69 -7.32
CA ASN A 125 -0.61 -8.78 -7.39
C ASN A 125 -0.49 -9.54 -8.72
N THR A 126 -0.16 -8.87 -9.82
CA THR A 126 0.16 -9.51 -11.10
C THR A 126 1.38 -10.43 -10.98
N ALA A 127 2.48 -9.95 -10.39
CA ALA A 127 3.67 -10.78 -10.16
C ALA A 127 3.38 -12.01 -9.26
N ALA A 128 2.48 -11.85 -8.29
CA ALA A 128 2.06 -12.95 -7.42
C ALA A 128 1.21 -13.99 -8.19
N ALA A 129 0.32 -13.54 -9.08
CA ALA A 129 -0.45 -14.40 -9.95
C ALA A 129 0.46 -15.20 -10.91
N ASP A 130 1.47 -14.55 -11.49
CA ASP A 130 2.46 -15.20 -12.36
C ASP A 130 3.24 -16.28 -11.61
N LEU A 131 3.65 -16.01 -10.36
CA LEU A 131 4.31 -16.99 -9.49
C LEU A 131 3.41 -18.21 -9.21
N ALA A 132 2.14 -17.97 -8.86
CA ALA A 132 1.19 -19.05 -8.59
C ALA A 132 0.95 -19.92 -9.83
N ALA A 133 0.81 -19.30 -11.00
CA ALA A 133 0.63 -20.00 -12.27
C ALA A 133 1.86 -20.86 -12.61
N TYR A 134 3.06 -20.29 -12.50
CA TYR A 134 4.31 -21.00 -12.75
C TYR A 134 4.50 -22.18 -11.80
N LEU A 135 4.30 -21.98 -10.50
CA LEU A 135 4.43 -23.05 -9.50
C LEU A 135 3.43 -24.18 -9.75
N LYS A 136 2.18 -23.84 -10.10
CA LYS A 136 1.14 -24.82 -10.42
C LYS A 136 1.53 -25.68 -11.63
N GLN A 137 2.09 -25.07 -12.67
CA GLN A 137 2.60 -25.79 -13.85
C GLN A 137 3.77 -26.73 -13.51
N ASN A 138 4.53 -26.41 -12.46
CA ASN A 138 5.66 -27.19 -11.96
C ASN A 138 5.30 -28.11 -10.78
N GLY A 139 4.01 -28.43 -10.58
CA GLY A 139 3.56 -29.40 -9.59
C GLY A 139 3.57 -28.92 -8.14
N TYR A 140 3.68 -27.60 -7.90
CA TYR A 140 3.65 -27.01 -6.57
C TYR A 140 2.43 -26.09 -6.40
N ALA A 141 1.58 -26.38 -5.41
CA ALA A 141 0.40 -25.58 -5.13
C ALA A 141 0.76 -24.40 -4.21
N LEU A 142 0.73 -23.19 -4.76
CA LEU A 142 0.80 -21.95 -3.99
C LEU A 142 -0.55 -21.24 -4.04
N ASN A 143 -1.11 -20.91 -2.88
CA ASN A 143 -2.24 -20.00 -2.79
C ASN A 143 -1.73 -18.57 -2.61
N VAL A 144 -2.20 -17.65 -3.45
CA VAL A 144 -1.87 -16.22 -3.32
C VAL A 144 -3.09 -15.47 -2.83
N VAL A 145 -2.90 -14.66 -1.79
CA VAL A 145 -3.93 -13.76 -1.26
C VAL A 145 -3.39 -12.33 -1.32
N GLY A 146 -3.88 -11.56 -2.28
CA GLY A 146 -3.48 -10.17 -2.47
C GLY A 146 -4.22 -9.23 -1.52
N LEU A 147 -3.48 -8.36 -0.83
CA LEU A 147 -4.02 -7.23 -0.09
C LEU A 147 -3.81 -5.97 -0.93
N PRO A 148 -4.89 -5.39 -1.48
CA PRO A 148 -4.80 -4.31 -2.45
C PRO A 148 -4.41 -3.00 -1.76
N LYS A 149 -3.16 -2.59 -1.99
CA LYS A 149 -2.52 -1.46 -1.32
C LYS A 149 -2.10 -0.42 -2.35
N THR A 150 -2.70 0.75 -2.28
CA THR A 150 -2.33 1.92 -3.08
C THR A 150 -2.96 3.16 -2.44
N VAL A 151 -2.30 4.32 -2.55
CA VAL A 151 -2.91 5.60 -2.15
C VAL A 151 -3.77 6.19 -3.26
N ASP A 152 -3.63 5.67 -4.48
CA ASP A 152 -4.28 6.16 -5.69
C ASP A 152 -5.68 5.57 -5.90
N ASN A 153 -6.09 4.60 -5.06
CA ASN A 153 -7.35 3.85 -5.14
C ASN A 153 -7.66 3.28 -6.53
N ASP A 154 -6.63 2.81 -7.25
CA ASP A 154 -6.69 2.46 -8.66
C ASP A 154 -6.68 0.94 -8.94
N VAL A 155 -6.96 0.12 -7.93
CA VAL A 155 -7.01 -1.34 -8.08
C VAL A 155 -8.45 -1.77 -8.41
N PHE A 156 -8.69 -2.28 -9.62
CA PHE A 156 -10.01 -2.78 -10.04
C PHE A 156 -10.18 -4.28 -9.70
N PRO A 157 -11.38 -4.79 -9.30
CA PRO A 157 -12.69 -4.13 -9.21
C PRO A 157 -13.08 -3.71 -7.78
N ILE A 158 -12.12 -3.48 -6.88
CA ILE A 158 -12.45 -3.16 -5.49
C ILE A 158 -12.83 -1.69 -5.34
N LYS A 159 -13.73 -1.42 -4.39
CA LYS A 159 -14.14 -0.04 -4.08
C LYS A 159 -13.03 0.77 -3.40
N GLN A 160 -12.31 0.14 -2.48
CA GLN A 160 -11.36 0.83 -1.61
C GLN A 160 -10.09 0.00 -1.41
N SER A 161 -8.95 0.56 -1.81
CA SER A 161 -7.63 0.06 -1.48
C SER A 161 -7.19 0.48 -0.08
N LEU A 162 -6.30 -0.31 0.50
CA LEU A 162 -5.70 -0.02 1.78
C LEU A 162 -4.76 1.19 1.68
N GLY A 163 -5.01 2.17 2.55
CA GLY A 163 -4.19 3.37 2.73
C GLY A 163 -4.64 4.62 1.96
N ALA A 164 -5.56 4.51 1.00
CA ALA A 164 -6.00 5.67 0.21
C ALA A 164 -6.77 6.69 1.05
N TRP A 165 -7.72 6.23 1.88
CA TRP A 165 -8.50 7.10 2.77
C TRP A 165 -7.59 7.91 3.71
N THR A 166 -6.72 7.25 4.46
CA THR A 166 -5.82 7.93 5.41
C THR A 166 -4.87 8.91 4.71
N ALA A 167 -4.42 8.59 3.49
CA ALA A 167 -3.62 9.52 2.70
C ALA A 167 -4.41 10.78 2.33
N ALA A 168 -5.68 10.64 1.94
CA ALA A 168 -6.55 11.78 1.62
C ALA A 168 -6.87 12.65 2.83
N GLU A 169 -7.14 12.03 4.00
CA GLU A 169 -7.32 12.77 5.26
C GLU A 169 -6.08 13.56 5.66
N ALA A 170 -4.90 12.97 5.49
CA ALA A 170 -3.64 13.65 5.74
C ALA A 170 -3.43 14.84 4.79
N GLY A 171 -3.75 14.67 3.50
CA GLY A 171 -3.74 15.75 2.52
C GLY A 171 -4.70 16.89 2.88
N ALA A 172 -5.92 16.56 3.30
CA ALA A 172 -6.92 17.55 3.70
C ALA A 172 -6.49 18.32 4.95
N LYS A 173 -5.90 17.63 5.93
CA LYS A 173 -5.34 18.25 7.13
C LYS A 173 -4.17 19.18 6.79
N TYR A 174 -3.29 18.78 5.88
CA TYR A 174 -2.19 19.62 5.42
C TYR A 174 -2.71 20.90 4.77
N PHE A 175 -3.66 20.78 3.83
CA PHE A 175 -4.27 21.94 3.17
C PHE A 175 -4.96 22.89 4.15
N ALA A 176 -5.68 22.35 5.15
CA ALA A 176 -6.36 23.15 6.16
C ALA A 176 -5.41 24.08 6.94
N ASN A 177 -4.16 23.68 7.13
CA ASN A 177 -3.13 24.52 7.76
C ASN A 177 -2.61 25.58 6.80
N VAL A 178 -2.32 25.20 5.54
CA VAL A 178 -1.72 26.12 4.55
C VAL A 178 -2.72 27.19 4.10
N VAL A 179 -3.98 26.83 3.88
CA VAL A 179 -5.03 27.75 3.42
C VAL A 179 -5.31 28.87 4.41
N ALA A 180 -4.94 28.73 5.68
CA ALA A 180 -5.12 29.77 6.70
C ALA A 180 -4.47 31.11 6.34
N GLU A 181 -3.45 31.11 5.47
CA GLU A 181 -2.76 32.31 4.98
C GLU A 181 -3.65 33.19 4.07
N HIS A 182 -4.74 32.67 3.51
CA HIS A 182 -5.55 33.34 2.49
C HIS A 182 -6.11 34.72 2.92
N ASN A 183 -6.20 34.99 4.23
CA ASN A 183 -6.78 36.21 4.79
C ASN A 183 -5.72 37.18 5.33
N ALA A 184 -4.46 36.76 5.42
CA ALA A 184 -3.37 37.60 5.90
C ALA A 184 -2.70 38.39 4.76
N ASN A 185 -2.71 37.87 3.54
CA ASN A 185 -2.01 38.46 2.40
C ASN A 185 -2.94 38.66 1.19
N PRO A 186 -3.12 39.91 0.70
CA PRO A 186 -4.09 40.24 -0.35
C PRO A 186 -3.75 39.70 -1.76
N ARG A 187 -2.56 39.13 -1.99
CA ARG A 187 -2.13 38.61 -3.31
C ARG A 187 -1.65 37.16 -3.27
N MET A 188 -2.18 36.37 -2.34
CA MET A 188 -1.75 34.99 -2.14
C MET A 188 -2.36 34.04 -3.18
N LEU A 189 -1.52 33.16 -3.75
CA LEU A 189 -1.93 31.99 -4.52
C LEU A 189 -1.37 30.75 -3.82
N ILE A 190 -2.26 29.81 -3.48
CA ILE A 190 -1.88 28.56 -2.82
C ILE A 190 -2.13 27.42 -3.81
N ILE A 191 -1.07 26.67 -4.11
CA ILE A 191 -1.13 25.46 -4.93
C ILE A 191 -0.71 24.29 -4.05
N HIS A 192 -1.60 23.31 -3.91
CA HIS A 192 -1.33 22.08 -3.19
C HIS A 192 -1.26 20.92 -4.19
N GLU A 193 -0.04 20.54 -4.57
CA GLU A 193 0.20 19.37 -5.41
C GLU A 193 0.04 18.10 -4.57
N VAL A 194 -0.81 17.18 -5.03
CA VAL A 194 -1.12 15.91 -4.37
C VAL A 194 -0.61 14.76 -5.23
N MET A 195 -0.13 13.70 -4.60
CA MET A 195 0.28 12.47 -5.30
C MET A 195 -0.88 11.88 -6.12
N GLY A 196 -0.55 11.16 -7.19
CA GLY A 196 -1.55 10.57 -8.10
C GLY A 196 -0.99 10.47 -9.50
N ARG A 197 -0.18 9.45 -9.78
CA ARG A 197 0.62 9.39 -11.03
C ARG A 197 -0.27 9.33 -12.28
N ASN A 198 -1.21 8.39 -12.28
CA ASN A 198 -2.10 8.10 -13.41
C ASN A 198 -3.58 8.19 -13.02
N CYS A 199 -3.87 8.39 -11.74
CA CYS A 199 -5.21 8.44 -11.18
C CYS A 199 -5.32 9.67 -10.29
N GLY A 200 -6.41 10.41 -10.45
CA GLY A 200 -6.68 11.62 -9.70
C GLY A 200 -7.59 11.46 -8.49
N TRP A 201 -7.92 10.21 -8.13
CA TRP A 201 -8.77 9.91 -6.99
C TRP A 201 -8.24 10.55 -5.69
N LEU A 202 -6.93 10.45 -5.43
CA LEU A 202 -6.36 10.99 -4.19
C LEU A 202 -6.53 12.51 -4.10
N THR A 203 -6.30 13.22 -5.21
CA THR A 203 -6.51 14.68 -5.31
C THR A 203 -7.98 15.04 -5.08
N ALA A 204 -8.89 14.34 -5.77
CA ALA A 204 -10.32 14.59 -5.69
C ALA A 204 -10.88 14.29 -4.29
N TYR A 205 -10.51 13.16 -3.70
CA TYR A 205 -10.97 12.74 -2.38
C TYR A 205 -10.34 13.59 -1.27
N THR A 206 -9.09 14.05 -1.42
CA THR A 206 -8.48 15.04 -0.52
C THR A 206 -9.29 16.33 -0.49
N ALA A 207 -9.67 16.85 -1.67
CA ALA A 207 -10.50 18.06 -1.76
C ALA A 207 -11.90 17.85 -1.15
N LYS A 208 -12.51 16.68 -1.38
CA LYS A 208 -13.78 16.30 -0.76
C LYS A 208 -13.68 16.28 0.77
N VAL A 209 -12.71 15.56 1.34
CA VAL A 209 -12.52 15.48 2.79
C VAL A 209 -12.26 16.85 3.40
N TYR A 210 -11.48 17.70 2.73
CA TYR A 210 -11.29 19.08 3.16
C TYR A 210 -12.61 19.86 3.23
N ARG A 211 -13.41 19.83 2.16
CA ARG A 211 -14.71 20.52 2.12
C ARG A 211 -15.68 19.98 3.15
N ASP A 212 -15.75 18.66 3.33
CA ASP A 212 -16.58 18.03 4.37
C ASP A 212 -16.18 18.51 5.78
N ASN A 213 -14.90 18.77 6.02
CA ASN A 213 -14.44 19.36 7.28
C ASN A 213 -14.70 20.87 7.37
N LEU A 214 -14.64 21.58 6.25
CA LEU A 214 -14.95 23.00 6.17
C LEU A 214 -16.43 23.29 6.49
N GLU A 215 -17.35 22.41 6.09
CA GLU A 215 -18.78 22.50 6.44
C GLU A 215 -19.06 22.46 7.95
N LYS A 216 -18.15 21.84 8.72
CA LYS A 216 -18.30 21.69 10.17
C LYS A 216 -17.83 22.93 10.95
N LEU A 217 -17.27 23.92 10.27
CA LEU A 217 -16.76 25.13 10.90
C LEU A 217 -17.82 26.23 10.97
N GLU A 218 -17.78 27.00 12.05
CA GLU A 218 -18.54 28.24 12.16
C GLU A 218 -17.80 29.40 11.50
N PHE A 219 -18.57 30.36 10.98
CA PHE A 219 -18.05 31.52 10.26
C PHE A 219 -18.69 32.80 10.76
N LEU A 220 -17.94 33.91 10.72
CA LEU A 220 -18.42 35.25 11.04
C LEU A 220 -18.16 36.19 9.85
N PRO A 221 -18.99 36.12 8.78
CA PRO A 221 -18.71 36.81 7.52
C PRO A 221 -18.58 38.33 7.66
N ASN A 222 -19.30 38.92 8.62
CA ASN A 222 -19.33 40.37 8.86
C ASN A 222 -17.96 40.96 9.24
N ILE A 223 -17.04 40.15 9.77
CA ILE A 223 -15.66 40.56 10.05
C ILE A 223 -14.64 39.96 9.05
N GLY A 224 -15.12 39.45 7.91
CA GLY A 224 -14.30 38.88 6.84
C GLY A 224 -13.93 37.40 7.02
N LEU A 225 -14.37 36.75 8.10
CA LEU A 225 -14.24 35.30 8.29
C LEU A 225 -15.37 34.58 7.55
N SER A 226 -15.21 34.40 6.26
CA SER A 226 -16.19 33.71 5.41
C SER A 226 -15.66 32.39 4.86
N LYS A 227 -16.56 31.43 4.69
CA LYS A 227 -16.27 30.11 4.13
C LYS A 227 -15.66 30.17 2.74
N ALA A 228 -16.21 31.03 1.88
CA ALA A 228 -15.78 31.16 0.49
C ALA A 228 -14.28 31.47 0.34
N ARG A 229 -13.70 32.19 1.30
CA ARG A 229 -12.28 32.53 1.25
C ARG A 229 -11.36 31.37 1.67
N LYS A 230 -11.89 30.38 2.40
CA LYS A 230 -11.18 29.13 2.77
C LYS A 230 -11.38 28.00 1.76
N ASP A 231 -12.40 28.07 0.92
CA ASP A 231 -12.74 26.97 0.01
C ASP A 231 -11.67 26.77 -1.08
N ILE A 232 -11.69 25.57 -1.67
CA ILE A 232 -10.89 25.21 -2.83
C ILE A 232 -11.55 25.80 -4.08
N HIS A 233 -10.87 26.73 -4.74
CA HIS A 233 -11.37 27.39 -5.94
C HIS A 233 -11.39 26.47 -7.18
N ALA A 234 -10.41 25.57 -7.28
CA ALA A 234 -10.30 24.63 -8.40
C ALA A 234 -9.61 23.35 -7.94
N VAL A 235 -10.05 22.22 -8.50
CA VAL A 235 -9.39 20.92 -8.35
C VAL A 235 -8.93 20.52 -9.74
N PHE A 236 -7.62 20.50 -9.95
CA PHE A 236 -7.05 20.05 -11.21
C PHE A 236 -6.68 18.58 -11.11
N VAL A 237 -7.26 17.77 -12.00
CA VAL A 237 -7.11 16.32 -12.02
C VAL A 237 -6.65 15.95 -13.42
N PRO A 238 -5.58 15.14 -13.60
CA PRO A 238 -5.20 14.69 -14.93
C PRO A 238 -6.40 14.05 -15.62
N GLU A 239 -6.64 14.44 -16.88
CA GLU A 239 -7.88 14.22 -17.63
C GLU A 239 -8.18 12.73 -17.84
N MET A 240 -8.91 12.14 -16.90
CA MET A 240 -9.78 10.98 -17.12
C MET A 240 -11.13 11.28 -16.48
N LYS A 241 -12.21 10.82 -17.11
CA LYS A 241 -13.58 11.01 -16.61
C LYS A 241 -13.77 10.15 -15.36
N ILE A 242 -13.66 10.74 -14.16
CA ILE A 242 -13.81 10.05 -12.87
C ILE A 242 -15.19 10.40 -12.28
N ASP A 243 -15.98 9.39 -11.92
CA ASP A 243 -17.27 9.52 -11.24
C ASP A 243 -17.09 9.23 -9.73
N ILE A 244 -16.84 10.29 -8.95
CA ILE A 244 -16.58 10.19 -7.50
C ILE A 244 -17.72 9.49 -6.73
N PRO A 245 -19.00 9.73 -7.03
CA PRO A 245 -20.10 8.94 -6.45
C PRO A 245 -20.11 7.43 -6.75
N ALA A 246 -19.58 7.00 -7.90
CA ALA A 246 -19.61 5.61 -8.34
C ALA A 246 -18.42 4.77 -7.82
N GLU A 247 -17.29 5.40 -7.54
CA GLU A 247 -16.13 4.81 -6.82
C GLU A 247 -16.36 4.71 -5.30
#